data_AF-A0A6J2TVG2-F1
#
_entry.id   AF-A0A6J2TVG2-F1
#
_cell.length_a   1.000
_cell.length_b   1.000
_cell.length_c   1.000
_cell.angle_alpha   90.00
_cell.angle_beta   90.00
_cell.angle_gamma   90.00
#
_symmetry.space_group_name_H-M   'P 1'
#
loop_
_entity.id
_entity.type
_entity.pdbx_description
1 polymer ?
#
loop_
_entity_poly.entity_id
_entity_poly.type
_entity_poly.pdbx_seq_one_letter_code
_entity_poly.pdbx_strand_id
1 'polypeptide(L)' 'MSAANKVNHLVGATSRYIAGRNAVQTVYWRTSSGPNPRMLKTNKTCEFDRSQKTPQSVRMQNFNRSYINHK' A
#
# COMPACT_ATOMS: atom_id res chain seq x y z
N MET A 1 -7.21 -25.17 -12.60
CA MET A 1 -7.83 -23.87 -12.26
C MET A 1 -6.72 -22.86 -12.03
N SER A 2 -6.37 -22.07 -13.04
CA SER A 2 -5.21 -21.17 -13.03
C SER A 2 -5.43 -19.96 -12.13
N ALA A 3 -4.41 -19.56 -11.39
CA ALA A 3 -4.38 -18.41 -10.46
C ALA A 3 -4.67 -17.04 -11.11
N ALA A 4 -4.87 -17.01 -12.42
CA ALA A 4 -5.20 -15.82 -13.22
C ALA A 4 -6.61 -15.23 -12.94
N ASN A 5 -7.51 -15.92 -12.25
CA ASN A 5 -8.86 -15.38 -11.94
C ASN A 5 -8.91 -14.45 -10.70
N LYS A 6 -7.77 -14.08 -10.12
CA LYS A 6 -7.69 -13.13 -8.99
C LYS A 6 -7.03 -11.79 -9.36
N VAL A 7 -6.95 -11.44 -10.65
CA VAL A 7 -6.55 -10.09 -11.05
C VAL A 7 -7.69 -9.14 -10.73
N ASN A 8 -7.60 -8.60 -9.53
CA ASN A 8 -8.34 -7.48 -8.99
C ASN A 8 -8.46 -6.34 -10.01
N HIS A 9 -9.44 -6.39 -10.92
CA HIS A 9 -10.29 -5.30 -11.45
C HIS A 9 -9.72 -3.86 -11.55
N LEU A 10 -8.41 -3.63 -11.59
CA LEU A 10 -7.80 -2.30 -11.48
C LEU A 10 -7.89 -1.61 -12.83
N VAL A 11 -8.61 -0.50 -12.86
CA VAL A 11 -8.77 0.35 -14.05
C VAL A 11 -7.66 1.39 -14.10
N GLY A 12 -7.30 1.95 -12.95
CA GLY A 12 -6.23 2.95 -12.87
C GLY A 12 -5.93 3.39 -11.45
N ALA A 13 -4.81 4.09 -11.29
CA ALA A 13 -4.42 4.67 -10.01
C ALA A 13 -3.78 6.04 -10.22
N THR A 14 -3.89 6.90 -9.21
CA THR A 14 -3.16 8.17 -9.15
C THR A 14 -2.65 8.41 -7.74
N SER A 15 -1.41 8.89 -7.63
CA SER A 15 -0.75 9.19 -6.37
C SER A 15 -0.41 10.67 -6.30
N ARG A 16 -0.62 11.29 -5.15
CA ARG A 16 -0.23 12.68 -4.88
C ARG A 16 0.41 12.83 -3.51
N TYR A 17 1.37 13.74 -3.42
CA TYR A 17 1.89 14.20 -2.13
C TYR A 17 0.87 15.11 -1.46
N ILE A 18 0.68 14.92 -0.16
CA ILE A 18 -0.19 15.74 0.71
C ILE A 18 0.58 16.11 1.98
N ALA A 19 -0.03 16.93 2.84
CA ALA A 19 0.53 17.31 4.16
C ALA A 19 1.98 17.84 4.08
N GLY A 20 2.27 18.72 3.11
CA GLY A 20 3.62 19.26 2.93
C GLY A 20 4.66 18.22 2.50
N ARG A 21 4.24 17.21 1.71
CA ARG A 21 5.07 16.06 1.27
C ARG A 21 5.42 15.06 2.37
N ASN A 22 4.76 15.13 3.53
CA ASN A 22 4.91 14.15 4.61
C ASN A 22 3.95 12.95 4.46
N ALA A 23 3.08 12.93 3.46
CA ALA A 23 2.26 11.77 3.17
C ALA A 23 1.99 11.65 1.68
N VAL A 24 1.77 10.42 1.20
CA VAL A 24 1.33 10.11 -0.16
C VAL A 24 -0.06 9.50 -0.07
N GLN A 25 -0.99 10.09 -0.81
CA GLN A 25 -2.32 9.52 -1.01
C GLN A 25 -2.38 8.90 -2.40
N THR A 26 -2.76 7.62 -2.46
CA THR A 26 -3.02 6.91 -3.70
C THR A 26 -4.50 6.55 -3.79
N VAL A 27 -5.12 6.93 -4.91
CA VAL A 27 -6.49 6.58 -5.26
C VAL A 27 -6.45 5.51 -6.32
N TYR A 28 -7.28 4.48 -6.18
CA TYR A 28 -7.46 3.39 -7.12
C TYR A 28 -8.88 3.40 -7.65
N TRP A 29 -9.02 3.20 -8.95
CA TRP A 29 -10.28 2.93 -9.63
C TRP A 29 -10.32 1.45 -9.97
N ARG A 30 -11.34 0.75 -9.48
CA ARG A 30 -11.48 -0.70 -9.65
C ARG A 30 -12.88 -1.04 -10.14
N THR A 31 -13.04 -2.11 -10.88
CA THR A 31 -14.35 -2.71 -11.13
C THR A 31 -14.74 -3.63 -9.95
N SER A 32 -16.03 -3.75 -9.64
CA SER A 32 -16.49 -4.76 -8.67
C SER A 32 -16.50 -6.14 -9.31
N SER A 33 -16.22 -7.16 -8.51
CA SER A 33 -16.52 -8.53 -8.87
C SER A 33 -18.03 -8.77 -8.84
N GLY A 34 -18.57 -9.50 -9.82
CA GLY A 34 -19.97 -9.92 -9.86
C GLY A 34 -20.60 -9.79 -11.24
N PRO A 35 -21.85 -10.26 -11.40
CA PRO A 35 -22.55 -10.30 -12.69
C PRO A 35 -22.85 -8.90 -13.28
N ASN A 36 -22.86 -7.85 -12.45
CA ASN A 36 -23.04 -6.46 -12.87
C ASN A 36 -21.91 -5.57 -12.31
N PRO A 37 -20.74 -5.52 -13.00
CA PRO A 37 -19.58 -4.79 -12.49
C PRO A 37 -19.85 -3.27 -12.46
N ARG A 38 -19.58 -2.66 -11.30
CA ARG A 38 -19.61 -1.20 -11.10
C ARG A 38 -18.20 -0.67 -10.92
N MET A 39 -18.02 0.63 -11.15
CA MET A 39 -16.76 1.30 -10.84
C MET A 39 -16.71 1.72 -9.37
N LEU A 40 -15.65 1.33 -8.68
CA LEU A 40 -15.37 1.63 -7.28
C LEU A 40 -14.13 2.49 -7.19
N LYS A 41 -14.19 3.49 -6.31
CA LYS A 41 -13.04 4.30 -5.90
C LYS A 41 -12.58 3.86 -4.53
N THR A 42 -11.31 3.55 -4.37
CA THR A 42 -10.70 3.34 -3.04
C THR A 42 -9.50 4.25 -2.86
N ASN A 43 -9.21 4.67 -1.62
CA ASN A 43 -8.02 5.45 -1.31
C ASN A 43 -7.15 4.72 -0.27
N LYS A 44 -5.84 4.88 -0.40
CA LYS A 44 -4.87 4.54 0.63
C LYS A 44 -3.95 5.73 0.88
N THR A 45 -3.71 6.03 2.14
CA THR A 45 -2.75 7.06 2.55
C THR A 45 -1.58 6.39 3.24
N CYS A 46 -0.37 6.75 2.84
CA CYS A 46 0.88 6.35 3.47
C CYS A 46 1.53 7.60 4.04
N GLU A 47 1.75 7.60 5.35
CA GLU A 47 2.39 8.72 6.05
C GLU A 47 3.89 8.44 6.20
N PHE A 48 4.69 9.49 6.08
CA PHE A 48 6.11 9.49 6.36
C PHE A 48 6.32 10.32 7.63
N ASP A 49 7.07 9.76 8.57
CA ASP A 49 7.58 10.54 9.69
C ASP A 49 8.42 11.71 9.13
N ARG A 50 8.33 12.90 9.72
CA ARG A 50 9.20 14.04 9.38
C ARG A 50 10.67 13.66 9.49
N SER A 51 11.00 12.75 10.40
CA SER A 51 12.34 12.21 10.57
C SER A 51 12.71 11.09 9.59
N GLN A 52 11.84 10.78 8.61
CA GLN A 52 12.00 9.71 7.61
C GLN A 52 12.34 8.34 8.20
N LYS A 53 11.95 8.09 9.45
CA LYS A 53 12.17 6.79 10.08
C LYS A 53 11.33 5.75 9.36
N THR A 54 11.96 4.63 9.01
CA THR A 54 11.24 3.43 8.52
C THR A 54 10.06 3.11 9.45
N PRO A 55 8.91 2.66 8.90
CA PRO A 55 7.75 2.26 9.69
C PRO A 55 8.16 1.34 10.84
N GLN A 56 7.53 1.51 12.00
CA GLN A 56 7.94 0.79 13.22
C GLN A 56 7.96 -0.73 13.02
N SER A 57 7.00 -1.27 12.27
CA SER A 57 6.96 -2.70 11.91
C SER A 57 8.21 -3.17 11.15
N VAL A 58 8.68 -2.40 10.16
CA VAL A 58 9.90 -2.68 9.40
C VAL A 58 11.14 -2.52 10.27
N ARG A 59 11.16 -1.50 11.12
CA ARG A 59 12.27 -1.23 12.05
C ARG A 59 12.45 -2.37 13.05
N MET A 60 11.36 -2.89 13.61
CA MET A 60 11.37 -4.00 14.56
C MET A 60 11.80 -5.32 13.90
N GLN A 61 11.44 -5.55 12.63
CA GLN A 61 11.93 -6.71 11.87
C GLN A 61 13.45 -6.67 11.70
N ASN A 62 14.01 -5.51 11.35
CA ASN A 62 15.46 -5.34 11.19
C ASN A 62 16.20 -5.46 12.53
N PHE A 63 15.66 -4.91 13.61
CA PHE A 63 16.24 -5.02 14.95
C PHE A 63 16.37 -6.49 15.41
N ASN A 64 15.31 -7.29 15.21
CA ASN A 64 15.34 -8.71 15.54
C ASN A 64 16.35 -9.50 14.69
N ARG A 65 16.49 -9.15 13.40
CA ARG A 65 17.46 -9.80 12.51
C ARG A 65 18.91 -9.48 12.90
N SER A 66 19.21 -8.24 13.30
CA SER A 66 20.53 -7.89 13.82
C SER A 66 20.85 -8.58 15.15
N TYR A 67 19.85 -8.82 16.01
CA TYR A 67 20.07 -9.52 17.27
C TYR A 67 20.41 -11.01 17.07
N ILE A 68 19.83 -11.67 16.07
CA ILE A 68 20.08 -13.09 15.77
C ILE A 68 21.49 -13.32 15.19
N ASN A 69 22.01 -12.38 14.40
CA ASN A 69 23.34 -12.54 13.76
C ASN A 69 24.53 -12.24 14.67
N HIS A 70 24.30 -11.81 15.92
CA HIS A 70 25.34 -11.49 16.90
C HIS A 70 25.38 -12.49 18.08
N LYS A 71 24.84 -13.70 17.90
CA LYS A 71 25.07 -14.85 18.79
C LYS A 71 25.76 -15.96 18.01
#